data_AF-A0A7J2R3L1-F1
#
_entry.id   AF-A0A7J2R3L1-F1
#
_cell.length_a   1.000
_cell.length_b   1.000
_cell.length_c   1.000
_cell.angle_alpha   90.00
_cell.angle_beta   90.00
_cell.angle_gamma   90.00
#
_symmetry.space_group_name_H-M   'P 1'
#
loop_
_entity.id
_entity.type
_entity.pdbx_description
1 polymer ?
#
loop_
_entity_poly.entity_id
_entity_poly.type
_entity_poly.pdbx_seq_one_letter_code
_entity_poly.pdbx_strand_id
1 'polypeptide(L)'
;MKRYPNLKTIAFIGNYLPRKCGIATFTNDLLNAVSTEAPQLECWALAMNDIIQGYPYPSQVRFELNAKRLSDYQLAAEFLNVNKVDIVCLQHEFGIYGGEYG
;
A
#
# COMPACT_ATOMS: atom_id res chain seq x y z
N MET A 1 27.75 5.27 -0.20
CA MET A 1 26.33 4.87 -0.27
C MET A 1 26.11 3.77 0.77
N LYS A 2 25.38 4.05 1.86
CA LYS A 2 25.11 3.04 2.90
C LYS A 2 24.21 1.96 2.29
N ARG A 3 24.69 0.72 2.22
CA ARG A 3 23.87 -0.46 1.86
C ARG A 3 23.13 -0.89 3.12
N TYR A 4 21.84 -1.18 3.00
CA TYR A 4 21.04 -1.79 4.06
C TYR A 4 20.92 -3.29 3.76
N PRO A 5 21.89 -4.12 4.18
CA PRO A 5 22.04 -5.50 3.71
C PRO A 5 20.89 -6.44 4.11
N ASN A 6 20.02 -6.00 5.01
CA ASN A 6 18.95 -6.83 5.58
C ASN A 6 17.55 -6.39 5.16
N LEU A 7 17.40 -5.36 4.32
CA LEU A 7 16.09 -5.01 3.79
C LEU A 7 15.61 -6.11 2.86
N LYS A 8 14.40 -6.60 3.09
CA LYS A 8 13.76 -7.65 2.31
C LYS A 8 12.39 -7.24 1.80
N THR A 9 11.64 -6.44 2.55
CA THR A 9 10.22 -6.21 2.22
C THR A 9 9.82 -4.74 2.30
N ILE A 10 9.10 -4.28 1.27
CA ILE A 10 8.48 -2.95 1.23
C ILE A 10 6.97 -3.11 1.01
N ALA A 11 6.15 -2.56 1.90
CA ALA A 11 4.71 -2.46 1.72
C ALA A 11 4.31 -1.04 1.33
N PHE A 12 3.55 -0.90 0.25
CA PHE A 12 2.97 0.36 -0.20
C PHE A 12 1.54 0.47 0.30
N ILE A 13 1.14 1.61 0.88
CA ILE A 13 -0.24 1.85 1.33
C ILE A 13 -0.79 3.04 0.56
N GLY A 14 -1.96 2.90 -0.05
CA GLY A 14 -2.61 3.99 -0.78
C GLY A 14 -3.75 3.51 -1.64
N ASN A 15 -4.29 4.36 -2.51
CA ASN A 15 -5.17 3.86 -3.57
C ASN A 15 -4.34 3.03 -4.55
N TYR A 16 -4.97 2.04 -5.18
CA TYR A 16 -4.29 1.15 -6.11
C TYR A 16 -5.17 0.85 -7.32
N LEU A 17 -4.58 0.51 -8.47
CA LEU A 17 -5.35 0.06 -9.64
C LEU A 17 -6.11 -1.23 -9.31
N PRO A 18 -7.39 -1.38 -9.69
CA PRO A 18 -8.05 -0.69 -10.80
C PRO A 18 -8.89 0.54 -10.42
N ARG A 19 -8.79 1.05 -9.18
CA ARG A 19 -9.44 2.31 -8.82
C ARG A 19 -8.90 3.44 -9.70
N LYS A 20 -9.77 4.10 -10.46
CA LYS A 20 -9.38 5.10 -11.46
C LYS A 20 -9.17 6.48 -10.82
N CYS A 21 -7.97 6.72 -10.30
CA CYS A 21 -7.53 8.02 -9.81
C CYS A 21 -6.01 8.18 -9.99
N GLY A 22 -5.50 9.43 -9.97
CA GLY A 22 -4.08 9.71 -10.23
C GLY A 22 -3.14 9.03 -9.22
N ILE A 23 -3.47 9.08 -7.93
CA ILE A 23 -2.63 8.46 -6.89
C ILE A 23 -2.64 6.92 -6.97
N ALA A 24 -3.70 6.30 -7.50
CA ALA A 24 -3.72 4.85 -7.74
C ALA A 24 -2.75 4.42 -8.84
N THR A 25 -2.69 5.19 -9.94
CA THR A 25 -1.69 5.00 -10.99
C THR A 25 -0.28 5.22 -10.42
N PHE A 26 -0.07 6.31 -9.68
CA PHE A 26 1.22 6.60 -9.06
C PHE A 26 1.70 5.48 -8.13
N THR A 27 0.83 4.98 -7.25
CA THR A 27 1.17 3.90 -6.30
C THR A 27 1.54 2.60 -7.03
N ASN A 28 0.77 2.24 -8.06
CA ASN A 28 1.08 1.08 -8.91
C ASN A 28 2.43 1.24 -9.62
N ASP A 29 2.67 2.39 -10.24
CA ASP A 29 3.88 2.63 -11.02
C ASP A 29 5.11 2.69 -10.13
N LEU A 30 4.97 3.30 -8.94
CA LEU A 30 6.04 3.34 -7.94
C LEU A 30 6.39 1.94 -7.43
N LEU A 31 5.41 1.11 -7.10
CA LEU A 31 5.64 -0.28 -6.70
C LEU A 31 6.37 -1.06 -7.79
N ASN A 32 5.93 -0.93 -9.05
CA ASN A 32 6.53 -1.63 -10.18
C ASN A 32 7.97 -1.15 -10.46
N ALA A 33 8.21 0.16 -10.39
CA ALA A 33 9.54 0.74 -10.57
C ALA A 33 10.50 0.26 -9.47
N VAL A 34 10.09 0.29 -8.20
CA VAL A 34 10.92 -0.19 -7.08
C VAL A 34 11.19 -1.69 -7.20
N SER A 35 10.18 -2.50 -7.55
CA SER A 35 10.36 -3.94 -7.77
C SER A 35 11.34 -4.25 -8.91
N THR A 36 11.35 -3.41 -9.95
CA THR A 36 12.23 -3.56 -11.11
C THR A 36 13.68 -3.20 -10.78
N GLU A 37 13.89 -2.09 -10.06
CA GLU A 37 15.23 -1.61 -9.68
C GLU A 37 15.84 -2.40 -8.52
N ALA A 38 15.01 -3.03 -7.68
CA ALA A 38 15.43 -3.81 -6.52
C ALA A 38 14.75 -5.20 -6.51
N PRO A 39 15.06 -6.09 -7.47
CA PRO A 39 14.40 -7.39 -7.61
C PRO A 39 14.63 -8.35 -6.42
N GLN A 40 15.62 -8.07 -5.58
CA GLN A 40 15.85 -8.78 -4.33
C GLN A 40 14.87 -8.41 -3.21
N LEU A 41 14.13 -7.30 -3.36
CA LEU A 41 13.12 -6.85 -2.41
C LEU A 41 11.75 -7.37 -2.83
N GLU A 42 11.02 -7.88 -1.85
CA GLU A 42 9.62 -8.21 -1.99
C GLU A 42 8.77 -6.93 -1.82
N CYS A 43 8.10 -6.53 -2.89
CA CYS A 43 7.24 -5.35 -2.89
C CYS A 43 5.78 -5.74 -3.09
N TRP A 44 4.90 -5.19 -2.28
CA TRP A 44 3.46 -5.45 -2.35
C TRP A 44 2.66 -4.27 -1.77
N ALA A 45 1.35 -4.27 -1.99
CA ALA A 45 0.48 -3.15 -1.64
C ALA A 45 -0.64 -3.54 -0.66
N LEU A 46 -1.05 -2.55 0.12
CA LEU A 46 -2.34 -2.49 0.80
C LEU A 46 -3.18 -1.41 0.12
N ALA A 47 -4.36 -1.78 -0.37
CA ALA A 47 -5.21 -0.87 -1.13
C ALA A 47 -6.28 -0.21 -0.25
N MET A 48 -6.41 1.10 -0.40
CA MET A 48 -7.47 1.91 0.22
C MET A 48 -8.72 1.88 -0.67
N ASN A 49 -9.75 1.20 -0.17
CA ASN A 49 -11.07 1.08 -0.79
C ASN A 49 -12.01 2.18 -0.33
N ASP A 50 -12.74 2.75 -1.29
CA ASP A 50 -13.85 3.68 -1.07
C ASP A 50 -15.23 3.01 -1.14
N ILE A 51 -15.28 1.76 -1.62
CA ILE A 51 -16.49 0.92 -1.69
C ILE A 51 -16.32 -0.38 -0.90
N ILE A 52 -17.41 -0.89 -0.34
CA ILE A 52 -17.39 -2.07 0.54
C ILE A 52 -16.97 -3.34 -0.23
N GLN A 53 -17.32 -3.43 -1.50
CA GLN A 53 -17.02 -4.57 -2.36
C GLN A 53 -15.55 -4.65 -2.76
N GLY A 54 -14.79 -3.58 -2.55
CA GLY A 54 -13.43 -3.44 -3.06
C GLY A 54 -13.39 -3.44 -4.59
N TYR A 55 -12.23 -3.80 -5.13
CA TYR A 55 -11.96 -3.87 -6.56
C TYR A 55 -11.31 -5.21 -6.91
N PRO A 56 -11.32 -5.63 -8.19
CA PRO A 56 -10.60 -6.83 -8.63
C PRO A 56 -9.10 -6.55 -8.71
N TYR A 57 -8.48 -6.43 -7.54
CA TYR A 57 -7.05 -6.14 -7.42
C TYR A 57 -6.18 -7.30 -7.93
N PRO A 58 -4.98 -7.00 -8.44
CA PRO A 58 -4.01 -8.03 -8.78
C PRO A 58 -3.35 -8.59 -7.51
N SER A 59 -2.63 -9.72 -7.63
CA SER A 59 -2.03 -10.42 -6.48
C SER A 59 -0.96 -9.63 -5.72
N GLN A 60 -0.45 -8.53 -6.29
CA GLN A 60 0.42 -7.59 -5.59
C GLN A 60 -0.30 -6.88 -4.44
N VAL A 61 -1.62 -6.71 -4.50
CA VAL A 61 -2.40 -6.20 -3.37
C VAL A 61 -2.69 -7.34 -2.42
N ARG A 62 -2.13 -7.28 -1.22
CA ARG A 62 -2.22 -8.36 -0.22
C ARG A 62 -3.19 -8.06 0.91
N PHE A 63 -3.67 -6.82 1.00
CA PHE A 63 -4.64 -6.39 1.98
C PHE A 63 -5.48 -5.25 1.41
N GLU A 64 -6.76 -5.23 1.78
CA GLU A 64 -7.71 -4.20 1.38
C GLU A 64 -8.28 -3.54 2.64
N LEU A 65 -8.21 -2.22 2.71
CA LEU A 65 -8.78 -1.45 3.82
C LEU A 65 -9.98 -0.65 3.33
N ASN A 66 -11.11 -0.70 4.05
CA ASN A 66 -12.15 0.27 3.84
C ASN A 66 -11.78 1.60 4.52
N ALA A 67 -11.59 2.66 3.74
CA ALA A 67 -11.15 3.97 4.24
C ALA A 67 -12.09 4.57 5.31
N LYS A 68 -13.36 4.15 5.36
CA LYS A 68 -14.36 4.65 6.32
C LYS A 68 -14.45 3.81 7.58
N ARG A 69 -13.67 2.72 7.69
CA ARG A 69 -13.75 1.77 8.81
C ARG A 69 -12.47 1.77 9.63
N LEU A 70 -12.54 2.40 10.81
CA LEU A 70 -11.38 2.56 11.69
C LEU A 70 -10.74 1.21 12.11
N SER A 71 -11.54 0.15 12.29
CA SER A 71 -11.02 -1.17 12.64
C SER A 71 -10.11 -1.78 11.56
N ASP A 72 -10.31 -1.42 10.28
CA ASP A 72 -9.48 -1.96 9.19
C ASP A 72 -8.04 -1.43 9.28
N TYR A 73 -7.84 -0.22 9.82
CA TYR A 73 -6.52 0.34 10.06
C TYR A 73 -5.76 -0.44 11.15
N GLN A 74 -6.46 -0.87 12.20
CA GLN A 74 -5.87 -1.71 13.25
C GLN A 74 -5.47 -3.07 12.67
N LEU A 75 -6.35 -3.70 11.90
CA LEU A 75 -6.07 -4.97 11.23
C LEU A 75 -4.91 -4.86 10.23
N ALA A 76 -4.83 -3.77 9.48
CA ALA A 76 -3.72 -3.54 8.56
C ALA A 76 -2.39 -3.35 9.31
N ALA A 77 -2.39 -2.64 10.44
CA ALA A 77 -1.20 -2.51 11.28
C ALA A 77 -0.74 -3.87 11.84
N GLU A 78 -1.68 -4.70 12.31
CA GLU A 78 -1.40 -6.06 12.75
C GLU A 78 -0.86 -6.93 11.61
N PHE A 79 -1.48 -6.84 10.42
CA PHE A 79 -1.04 -7.55 9.23
C PHE A 79 0.40 -7.20 8.85
N LEU A 80 0.75 -5.91 8.84
CA LEU A 80 2.12 -5.44 8.59
C LEU A 80 3.12 -5.99 9.62
N ASN A 81 2.75 -5.97 10.91
CA ASN A 81 3.59 -6.47 12.00
C ASN A 81 3.84 -7.98 11.90
N VAL A 82 2.80 -8.77 11.60
CA VAL A 82 2.92 -10.23 11.43
C VAL A 82 3.81 -10.59 10.23
N ASN A 83 3.70 -9.84 9.14
CA ASN A 83 4.52 -10.03 7.95
C ASN A 83 5.95 -9.47 8.08
N LYS A 84 6.29 -8.83 9.21
CA LYS A 84 7.63 -8.27 9.49
C LYS A 84 8.14 -7.38 8.36
N VAL A 85 7.27 -6.48 7.88
CA VAL A 85 7.64 -5.51 6.83
C VAL A 85 8.75 -4.60 7.31
N ASP A 86 9.81 -4.44 6.50
CA ASP A 86 10.94 -3.58 6.85
C ASP A 86 10.65 -2.10 6.59
N ILE A 87 9.91 -1.79 5.52
CA ILE A 87 9.58 -0.42 5.11
C ILE A 87 8.10 -0.33 4.74
N VAL A 88 7.42 0.68 5.30
CA VAL A 88 6.09 1.10 4.86
C VAL A 88 6.20 2.39 4.07
N CYS A 89 5.69 2.40 2.84
CA CYS A 89 5.61 3.54 1.96
C CYS A 89 4.15 4.02 1.85
N LEU A 90 3.78 4.98 2.70
CA LEU A 90 2.42 5.52 2.78
C LEU A 90 2.22 6.64 1.74
N GLN A 91 1.27 6.45 0.84
CA GLN A 91 0.83 7.46 -0.12
C GLN A 91 -0.28 8.29 0.52
N HIS A 92 -0.16 9.60 0.41
CA HIS A 92 -1.12 10.52 1.00
C HIS A 92 -1.65 11.50 -0.04
N GLU A 93 -2.96 11.71 -0.01
CA GLU A 93 -3.68 12.72 -0.77
C GLU A 93 -4.97 13.04 -0.01
N PHE A 94 -5.40 14.31 -0.06
CA PHE A 94 -6.51 14.85 0.75
C PHE A 94 -7.81 14.03 0.72
N GLY A 95 -8.01 13.25 -0.35
CA GLY A 95 -9.21 12.42 -0.56
C GLY A 95 -9.11 10.96 -0.08
N ILE A 96 -7.98 10.51 0.48
CA ILE A 96 -7.78 9.07 0.78
C ILE A 96 -8.30 8.70 2.17
N TYR A 97 -7.95 9.48 3.20
CA TYR A 97 -8.16 9.10 4.61
C TYR A 97 -9.35 9.81 5.26
N GLY A 98 -9.88 10.87 4.63
CA GLY A 98 -10.97 11.68 5.16
C GLY A 98 -10.59 12.46 6.42
N GLY A 99 -11.58 13.15 7.01
CA GLY A 99 -11.35 14.05 8.15
C GLY A 99 -10.76 15.40 7.75
N GLU A 100 -10.48 16.26 8.75
CA GLU A 100 -9.97 17.62 8.52
C GLU A 100 -8.53 17.65 7.97
N TYR A 101 -7.81 16.55 8.15
CA TYR A 101 -6.40 16.38 7.78
C TYR A 101 -6.22 15.26 6.74
N GLY A 102 -7.27 15.00 5.96
CA GLY A 102 -7.22 14.02 4.88
C GLY A 102 -5.98 14.18 4.02
#